data_AF-A0A2H0U8L8-F1
#
_entry.id   AF-A0A2H0U8L8-F1
#
_cell.length_a   1.000
_cell.length_b   1.000
_cell.length_c   1.000
_cell.angle_alpha   90.00
_cell.angle_beta   90.00
_cell.angle_gamma   90.00
#
_symmetry.space_group_name_H-M   'P 1'
#
loop_
_entity.id
_entity.type
_entity.pdbx_description
1 polymer ?
#
loop_
_entity_poly.entity_id
_entity_poly.type
_entity_poly.pdbx_seq_one_letter_code
_entity_poly.pdbx_strand_id
1 'polypeptide(L)'
;MFSFIAQNKLLMLVAAVAIVGAAWWGFSKPSSDGSLLSTERFTTASSAVERDVVERLLELRSISLDGTVLSDPAFQVLRDFGSEIMPEPAGRQNPFAPLPATDAEASTAAQ
;
A
#
# COMPACT_ATOMS: atom_id res chain seq x y z
N MET A 1 -58.82 -4.51 -29.37
CA MET A 1 -57.83 -5.28 -28.59
C MET A 1 -57.43 -4.62 -27.27
N PHE A 2 -57.39 -3.28 -27.15
CA PHE A 2 -57.00 -2.60 -25.90
C PHE A 2 -58.10 -2.49 -24.81
N SER A 3 -59.34 -2.90 -25.09
CA SER A 3 -60.46 -2.84 -24.12
C SER A 3 -60.36 -3.88 -23.00
N PHE A 4 -59.68 -5.00 -23.24
CA PHE A 4 -59.48 -6.07 -22.25
C PHE A 4 -58.52 -5.64 -21.11
N ILE A 5 -57.60 -4.71 -21.41
CA ILE A 5 -56.65 -4.14 -20.44
C ILE A 5 -57.36 -3.21 -19.43
N ALA A 6 -58.41 -2.48 -19.86
CA ALA A 6 -59.07 -1.49 -19.02
C ALA A 6 -60.16 -2.08 -18.11
N GLN A 7 -60.71 -3.24 -18.47
CA GLN A 7 -61.82 -3.88 -17.75
C GLN A 7 -61.34 -4.60 -16.48
N ASN A 8 -60.10 -5.11 -16.50
CA ASN A 8 -59.50 -5.84 -15.39
C ASN A 8 -58.56 -4.93 -14.60
N LYS A 9 -59.11 -3.90 -13.93
CA LYS A 9 -58.35 -2.93 -13.12
C LYS A 9 -57.41 -3.60 -12.11
N LEU A 10 -57.81 -4.73 -11.54
CA LEU A 10 -56.99 -5.55 -10.64
C LEU A 10 -55.78 -6.17 -11.35
N LEU A 11 -55.98 -6.72 -12.55
CA LEU A 11 -54.91 -7.34 -13.35
C LEU A 11 -53.88 -6.27 -13.78
N MET A 12 -54.34 -5.07 -14.13
CA MET A 12 -53.47 -3.96 -14.50
C MET A 12 -52.65 -3.46 -13.31
N LEU A 13 -53.26 -3.38 -12.12
CA LEU A 13 -52.56 -3.02 -10.87
C LEU A 13 -51.50 -4.07 -10.50
N VAL A 14 -51.82 -5.36 -10.57
CA VAL A 14 -50.86 -6.43 -10.30
C VAL A 14 -49.71 -6.43 -11.30
N ALA A 15 -50.00 -6.24 -12.60
CA ALA A 15 -48.97 -6.14 -13.63
C ALA A 15 -48.07 -4.91 -13.41
N ALA A 16 -48.62 -3.76 -13.03
CA ALA A 16 -47.85 -2.57 -12.72
C ALA A 16 -46.94 -2.77 -11.51
N VAL A 17 -47.45 -3.37 -10.42
CA VAL A 17 -46.65 -3.69 -9.23
C VAL A 17 -45.55 -4.70 -9.55
N ALA A 18 -45.83 -5.71 -10.39
CA ALA A 18 -44.84 -6.69 -10.82
C ALA A 18 -43.71 -6.03 -11.64
N ILE A 19 -44.04 -5.10 -12.54
CA ILE A 19 -43.04 -4.38 -13.34
C ILE A 19 -42.19 -3.46 -12.45
N VAL A 20 -42.80 -2.73 -11.52
CA VAL A 20 -42.08 -1.87 -10.57
C VAL A 20 -41.19 -2.70 -9.65
N GLY A 21 -41.67 -3.84 -9.15
CA GLY A 21 -40.89 -4.76 -8.34
C GLY A 21 -39.71 -5.37 -9.10
N ALA A 22 -39.91 -5.76 -10.36
CA ALA A 22 -38.84 -6.28 -11.22
C ALA A 22 -37.78 -5.21 -11.55
N ALA A 23 -38.21 -3.98 -11.82
CA ALA A 23 -37.30 -2.85 -12.05
C ALA A 23 -36.50 -2.50 -10.79
N TRP A 24 -37.14 -2.49 -9.62
CA TRP A 24 -36.49 -2.26 -8.33
C TRP A 24 -35.45 -3.36 -8.02
N TRP A 25 -35.82 -4.62 -8.24
CA TRP A 25 -34.91 -5.76 -8.03
C TRP A 25 -33.71 -5.74 -8.99
N GLY A 26 -33.93 -5.32 -10.25
CA GLY A 26 -32.87 -5.14 -11.23
C GLY A 26 -31.88 -4.03 -10.85
N PHE A 27 -32.39 -2.91 -10.33
CA PHE A 27 -31.59 -1.74 -9.94
C PHE A 27 -30.93 -1.89 -8.55
N SER A 28 -31.46 -2.76 -7.69
CA SER A 28 -30.88 -3.06 -6.37
C SER A 28 -29.66 -3.97 -6.43
N LYS A 29 -29.25 -4.43 -7.62
CA LYS A 29 -27.97 -5.12 -7.78
C LYS A 29 -26.85 -4.09 -7.54
N PRO A 30 -25.91 -4.37 -6.63
CA PRO A 30 -24.80 -3.45 -6.41
C PRO A 30 -24.01 -3.32 -7.71
N SER A 31 -24.01 -2.11 -8.29
CA SER A 31 -23.11 -1.73 -9.36
C SER A 31 -21.69 -1.88 -8.81
N SER A 32 -20.89 -2.73 -9.42
CA SER A 32 -19.47 -2.88 -9.12
C SER A 32 -18.69 -1.68 -9.70
N ASP A 33 -19.04 -0.47 -9.29
CA ASP A 33 -18.19 0.70 -9.47
C ASP A 33 -17.42 0.89 -8.16
N GLY A 34 -16.11 0.62 -8.26
CA GLY A 34 -15.06 0.90 -7.28
C GLY A 34 -15.53 1.10 -5.84
N SER A 35 -15.51 0.03 -5.06
CA SER A 35 -15.66 0.09 -3.60
C SER A 35 -14.68 1.13 -3.03
N LEU A 36 -15.18 2.32 -2.64
CA LEU A 36 -14.39 3.34 -1.94
C LEU A 36 -14.02 2.93 -0.52
N LEU A 37 -14.53 1.78 -0.06
CA LEU A 37 -14.03 1.06 1.09
C LEU A 37 -13.47 -0.29 0.63
N SER A 38 -12.20 -0.32 0.28
CA SER A 38 -11.45 -1.55 0.16
C SER A 38 -11.19 -2.07 1.58
N THR A 39 -11.91 -3.11 2.00
CA THR A 39 -11.41 -3.96 3.08
C THR A 39 -10.40 -4.89 2.42
N GLU A 40 -9.12 -4.76 2.77
CA GLU A 40 -8.12 -5.71 2.33
C GLU A 40 -8.42 -7.06 2.97
N ARG A 41 -9.12 -7.90 2.23
CA ARG A 41 -9.23 -9.31 2.55
C ARG A 41 -7.91 -9.97 2.16
N PHE A 42 -7.04 -10.15 3.16
CA PHE A 42 -5.91 -11.09 3.11
C PHE A 42 -6.43 -12.53 3.01
N THR A 43 -7.09 -12.89 1.90
CA THR A 43 -7.60 -14.26 1.70
C THR A 43 -7.04 -14.94 0.47
N THR A 44 -6.25 -14.24 -0.35
CA THR A 44 -5.63 -14.85 -1.56
C THR A 44 -4.27 -14.28 -1.93
N ALA A 45 -3.58 -13.66 -0.98
CA ALA A 45 -2.16 -13.37 -1.12
C ALA A 45 -1.48 -13.81 0.17
N SER A 46 -1.24 -15.12 0.31
CA SER A 46 -0.04 -15.57 1.01
C SER A 46 1.13 -15.07 0.16
N SER A 47 1.42 -13.79 0.31
CA SER A 47 2.35 -13.06 -0.52
C SER A 47 3.68 -13.79 -0.39
N ALA A 48 4.37 -14.01 -1.51
CA ALA A 48 5.66 -14.67 -1.48
C ALA A 48 6.60 -14.04 -0.43
N VAL A 49 6.40 -12.75 -0.14
CA VAL A 49 7.08 -11.97 0.88
C VAL A 49 6.81 -12.48 2.31
N GLU A 50 5.58 -12.82 2.67
CA GLU A 50 5.27 -13.35 4.01
C GLU A 50 5.92 -14.72 4.24
N ARG A 51 5.96 -15.56 3.21
CA ARG A 51 6.63 -16.86 3.26
C ARG A 51 8.14 -16.72 3.35
N ASP A 52 8.74 -15.84 2.56
CA ASP A 52 10.19 -15.58 2.57
C ASP A 52 10.63 -15.01 3.92
N VAL A 53 9.86 -14.11 4.54
CA VAL A 53 10.15 -13.58 5.89
C VAL A 53 10.14 -14.70 6.94
N VAL A 54 9.14 -15.58 6.92
CA VAL A 54 9.06 -16.71 7.86
C VAL A 54 10.18 -17.73 7.62
N GLU A 55 10.54 -17.98 6.36
CA GLU A 55 11.66 -18.83 5.98
C GLU A 55 13.00 -18.27 6.48
N ARG A 56 13.24 -16.96 6.30
CA ARG A 56 14.46 -16.31 6.82
C ARG A 56 14.52 -16.30 8.33
N LEU A 57 13.39 -16.10 9.01
CA LEU A 57 13.32 -16.18 10.47
C LEU A 57 13.65 -17.59 10.97
N LEU A 58 13.23 -18.63 10.23
CA LEU A 58 13.54 -20.01 10.57
C LEU A 58 15.01 -20.35 10.32
N GLU A 59 15.59 -19.86 9.21
CA GLU A 59 17.03 -19.95 8.93
C GLU A 59 17.85 -19.28 10.05
N LEU A 60 17.53 -18.03 10.40
CA LEU A 60 18.21 -17.28 11.47
C LEU A 60 18.08 -17.97 12.84
N ARG A 61 16.93 -18.58 13.14
CA ARG A 61 16.73 -19.36 14.37
C ARG A 61 17.65 -20.58 14.44
N SER A 62 17.99 -21.19 13.30
CA SER A 62 18.90 -22.33 13.25
C SER A 62 20.36 -21.94 13.49
N ILE A 63 20.68 -20.65 13.34
CA ILE A 63 22.02 -20.13 13.62
C ILE A 63 22.16 -19.93 15.13
N SER A 64 22.68 -20.95 15.80
CA SER A 64 23.20 -20.82 17.14
C SER A 64 24.64 -20.32 17.06
N LEU A 65 24.90 -19.10 17.54
CA LEU A 65 26.26 -18.59 17.68
C LEU A 65 26.87 -19.21 18.94
N ASP A 66 27.75 -20.19 18.74
CA ASP A 66 28.57 -20.73 19.81
C ASP A 66 29.78 -19.80 20.05
N GLY A 67 29.76 -19.12 21.20
CA GLY A 67 30.80 -18.19 21.63
C GLY A 67 32.07 -18.86 22.14
N THR A 68 32.16 -20.20 22.14
CA THR A 68 33.34 -20.93 22.62
C THR A 68 34.61 -20.60 21.84
N VAL A 69 34.51 -20.21 20.57
CA VAL A 69 35.66 -19.74 19.77
C VAL A 69 36.34 -18.51 20.39
N LEU A 70 35.57 -17.63 21.06
CA LEU A 70 36.10 -16.45 21.74
C LEU A 70 36.76 -16.80 23.09
N SER A 71 36.62 -18.04 23.56
CA SER A 71 37.25 -18.53 24.79
C SER A 71 38.65 -19.09 24.55
N ASP A 72 39.03 -19.32 23.29
CA ASP A 72 40.38 -19.77 22.94
C ASP A 72 41.41 -18.68 23.33
N PRO A 73 42.53 -19.05 23.97
CA PRO A 73 43.57 -18.11 24.40
C PRO A 73 44.04 -17.18 23.28
N ALA A 74 44.07 -17.62 22.02
CA ALA A 74 44.45 -16.81 20.86
C ALA A 74 43.53 -15.60 20.64
N PHE A 75 42.22 -15.74 20.95
CA PHE A 75 41.25 -14.65 20.85
C PHE A 75 41.27 -13.74 22.08
N GLN A 76 41.75 -14.21 23.23
CA GLN A 76 41.93 -13.38 24.43
C GLN A 76 43.12 -12.42 24.33
N VAL A 77 44.09 -12.70 23.45
CA VAL A 77 45.23 -11.81 23.18
C VAL A 77 44.96 -10.81 22.07
N LEU A 78 43.80 -10.88 21.41
CA LEU A 78 43.44 -9.94 20.34
C LEU A 78 43.30 -8.53 20.92
N ARG A 79 44.23 -7.66 20.55
CA ARG A 79 44.22 -6.26 20.95
C ARG A 79 43.49 -5.46 19.88
N ASP A 80 42.59 -4.59 20.29
CA ASP A 80 41.92 -3.67 19.37
C ASP A 80 42.96 -2.68 18.80
N PHE A 81 42.98 -2.54 17.48
CA PHE A 81 43.86 -1.63 16.73
C PHE A 81 43.07 -0.42 16.16
N GLY A 82 41.82 -0.24 16.57
CA GLY A 82 41.04 0.94 16.24
C GLY A 82 41.77 2.21 16.67
N SER A 83 42.03 3.10 15.71
CA SER A 83 42.42 4.47 16.01
C SER A 83 41.14 5.29 16.22
N GLU A 84 41.12 6.09 17.27
CA GLU A 84 40.08 7.09 17.44
C GLU A 84 40.10 8.04 16.23
N ILE A 85 38.98 8.13 15.51
CA ILE A 85 38.85 9.05 14.37
C ILE A 85 38.49 10.40 14.94
N MET A 86 39.43 11.35 14.88
CA MET A 86 39.12 12.73 15.23
C MET A 86 38.14 13.32 14.20
N PRO A 87 37.10 14.05 14.64
CA PRO A 87 36.16 14.67 13.72
C PRO A 87 36.88 15.73 12.88
N GLU A 88 36.78 15.59 11.56
CA GLU A 88 37.29 16.59 10.62
C GLU A 88 36.40 17.84 10.63
N PRO A 89 36.97 19.05 10.50
CA PRO A 89 36.19 20.26 10.34
C PRO A 89 35.34 20.20 9.06
N ALA A 90 34.16 20.83 9.08
CA ALA A 90 33.28 20.90 7.92
C ALA A 90 34.03 21.48 6.71
N GLY A 91 33.90 20.79 5.56
CA GLY A 91 34.54 21.19 4.31
C GLY A 91 34.02 22.51 3.75
N ARG A 92 34.63 22.98 2.66
CA ARG A 92 34.18 24.19 1.96
C ARG A 92 32.76 24.02 1.42
N GLN A 93 31.99 25.10 1.39
CA GLN A 93 30.70 25.13 0.71
C GLN A 93 30.88 24.74 -0.76
N ASN A 94 29.98 23.88 -1.27
CA ASN A 94 30.03 23.36 -2.62
C ASN A 94 29.90 24.51 -3.65
N PRO A 95 30.94 24.82 -4.45
CA PRO A 95 30.89 25.91 -5.43
C PRO A 95 30.04 25.57 -6.67
N PHE A 96 29.60 24.32 -6.81
CA PHE A 96 28.70 23.84 -7.85
C PHE A 96 27.28 23.58 -7.33
N ALA A 97 26.95 23.99 -6.09
CA ALA A 97 25.59 23.91 -5.61
C ALA A 97 24.68 24.75 -6.52
N PRO A 98 23.54 24.22 -6.99
CA PRO A 98 22.61 24.99 -7.79
C PRO A 98 22.20 26.24 -7.03
N LEU A 99 22.24 27.38 -7.72
CA LEU A 99 21.77 28.64 -7.14
C LEU A 99 20.32 28.44 -6.68
N PRO A 100 19.92 28.95 -5.50
CA PRO A 100 18.51 28.99 -5.16
C PRO A 100 17.80 29.69 -6.31
N ALA A 101 16.77 29.04 -6.87
CA ALA A 101 15.96 29.63 -7.91
C ALA A 101 15.36 30.91 -7.32
N THR A 102 15.93 32.05 -7.67
CA THR A 102 15.23 33.32 -7.49
C THR A 102 14.06 33.23 -8.45
N ASP A 103 12.88 33.02 -7.87
CA ASP A 103 11.61 32.99 -8.58
C ASP A 103 11.57 34.15 -9.57
N ALA A 104 11.57 33.80 -10.85
CA ALA A 104 11.36 34.71 -11.96
C ALA A 104 9.87 35.10 -12.04
N GLU A 105 9.33 35.68 -10.96
CA GLU A 105 8.01 36.30 -10.91
C GLU A 105 8.14 37.82 -11.03
N ALA A 106 8.60 38.31 -12.19
CA ALA A 106 8.55 39.73 -12.52
C ALA A 106 8.52 39.98 -14.03
N SER A 107 7.76 39.19 -14.80
CA SER A 107 7.46 39.55 -16.20
C SER A 107 6.18 38.88 -16.74
N THR A 108 5.04 39.09 -16.08
CA THR A 108 3.71 38.89 -16.70
C THR A 108 2.70 39.81 -16.02
N ALA A 109 2.79 41.11 -16.32
CA ALA A 109 1.72 42.08 -16.02
C ALA A 109 1.89 43.33 -16.89
N ALA A 110 1.81 43.17 -18.22
CA ALA A 110 1.46 44.22 -19.18
C ALA A 110 1.38 43.60 -20.57
N GLN A 111 0.17 43.19 -20.97
CA GLN A 111 -0.35 43.19 -22.34
C GLN A 111 -1.84 42.89 -22.29
#